data_AF-A0A2N2DHF9-F1
#
_entry.id   AF-A0A2N2DHF9-F1
#
_cell.length_a   1.000
_cell.length_b   1.000
_cell.length_c   1.000
_cell.angle_alpha   90.00
_cell.angle_beta   90.00
_cell.angle_gamma   90.00
#
_symmetry.space_group_name_H-M   'P 1'
#
loop_
_entity.id
_entity.type
_entity.pdbx_description
1 polymer ?
#
loop_
_entity_poly.entity_id
_entity_poly.type
_entity_poly.pdbx_seq_one_letter_code
_entity_poly.pdbx_strand_id
1 'polypeptide(L)'
;MIFPFQKVTWLKLLMGEFTHLLAGGTLGIAIYIILRVSGYDFFIIKGAGFGTVMWIVHVIIIPNLVAPRPYIFRTFNEAIVDLVSHTVWGSITSWFIIVNLRKTSNKAKIKLKCRSK
;
A
#
# COMPACT_ATOMS: atom_id res chain seq x y z
N MET A 1 -13.01 8.35 9.49
CA MET A 1 -13.87 8.61 8.31
C MET A 1 -13.57 9.99 7.72
N ILE A 2 -13.47 10.10 6.39
CA ILE A 2 -13.27 11.39 5.68
C ILE A 2 -14.49 12.32 5.87
N PHE A 3 -15.68 11.78 6.15
CA PHE A 3 -16.90 12.56 6.42
C PHE A 3 -17.52 12.18 7.78
N PRO A 4 -17.18 12.89 8.87
CA PRO A 4 -17.67 12.55 10.22
C PRO A 4 -19.11 13.00 10.51
N PHE A 5 -19.73 13.82 9.65
CA PHE A 5 -21.06 14.42 9.90
C PHE A 5 -22.05 14.26 8.74
N GLN A 6 -21.68 13.49 7.71
CA GLN A 6 -22.60 13.18 6.62
C GLN A 6 -23.11 11.76 6.78
N LYS A 7 -24.42 11.54 6.60
CA LYS A 7 -24.94 10.19 6.35
C LYS A 7 -24.11 9.58 5.23
N VAL A 8 -23.31 8.56 5.55
CA VAL A 8 -22.50 7.84 4.58
C VAL A 8 -23.47 6.98 3.79
N THR A 9 -23.87 7.48 2.62
CA THR A 9 -24.61 6.68 1.66
C THR A 9 -23.66 5.64 1.05
N TRP A 10 -24.21 4.51 0.59
CA TRP A 10 -23.44 3.49 -0.11
C TRP A 10 -22.57 4.07 -1.24
N LEU A 11 -23.11 5.03 -2.00
CA LEU A 11 -22.36 5.70 -3.06
C LEU A 11 -21.13 6.44 -2.55
N LYS A 12 -21.24 7.19 -1.45
CA LYS A 12 -20.11 7.90 -0.85
C LYS A 12 -19.07 6.95 -0.26
N LEU A 13 -19.52 5.84 0.32
CA LEU A 13 -18.63 4.77 0.80
C LEU A 13 -17.82 4.19 -0.38
N LEU A 14 -18.50 3.78 -1.46
CA LEU A 14 -17.84 3.22 -2.65
C LEU A 14 -16.86 4.21 -3.30
N MET A 15 -17.23 5.49 -3.40
CA MET A 15 -16.30 6.53 -3.89
C MET A 15 -15.09 6.69 -2.97
N GLY A 16 -15.30 6.64 -1.66
CA GLY A 16 -14.23 6.69 -0.66
C GLY A 16 -13.26 5.52 -0.81
N GLU A 17 -13.78 4.29 -0.86
CA GLU A 17 -12.98 3.06 -1.05
C GLU A 17 -12.27 3.05 -2.41
N PHE A 18 -12.93 3.49 -3.47
CA PHE A 18 -12.30 3.60 -4.79
C PHE A 18 -11.14 4.62 -4.78
N THR A 19 -11.34 5.78 -4.17
CA THR A 19 -10.28 6.79 -4.02
C THR A 19 -9.14 6.25 -3.15
N HIS A 20 -9.45 5.52 -2.09
CA HIS A 20 -8.47 4.86 -1.23
C HIS A 20 -7.66 3.81 -2.01
N LEU A 21 -8.30 3.00 -2.85
CA LEU A 21 -7.64 2.04 -3.72
C LEU A 21 -6.68 2.73 -4.71
N LEU A 22 -7.11 3.83 -5.34
CA LEU A 22 -6.26 4.59 -6.26
C LEU A 22 -5.04 5.16 -5.52
N ALA A 23 -5.25 5.77 -4.35
CA ALA A 23 -4.16 6.29 -3.52
C ALA A 23 -3.19 5.16 -3.12
N GLY A 24 -3.70 4.02 -2.65
CA GLY A 24 -2.91 2.82 -2.36
C GLY A 24 -2.11 2.37 -3.58
N GLY A 25 -2.73 2.29 -4.76
CA GLY A 25 -2.06 1.91 -6.00
C GLY A 25 -0.83 2.78 -6.32
N THR A 26 -0.92 4.09 -6.10
CA THR A 26 0.24 4.99 -6.31
C THR A 26 1.40 4.72 -5.34
N LEU A 27 1.10 4.31 -4.10
CA LEU A 27 2.11 3.98 -3.09
C LEU A 27 2.89 2.70 -3.42
N GLY A 28 2.39 1.86 -4.33
CA GLY A 28 3.16 0.71 -4.84
C GLY A 28 4.47 1.13 -5.51
N ILE A 29 4.53 2.33 -6.10
CA ILE A 29 5.75 2.91 -6.67
C ILE A 29 6.78 3.18 -5.56
N ALA A 30 6.34 3.70 -4.41
CA ALA A 30 7.21 3.94 -3.27
C ALA A 30 7.79 2.63 -2.72
N ILE A 31 6.98 1.57 -2.60
CA ILE A 31 7.46 0.22 -2.22
C ILE A 31 8.53 -0.26 -3.20
N TYR A 32 8.30 -0.11 -4.51
CA TYR A 32 9.29 -0.50 -5.51
C TYR A 32 10.63 0.23 -5.33
N ILE A 33 10.59 1.54 -5.11
CA ILE A 33 11.80 2.35 -4.87
C ILE A 33 12.53 1.85 -3.61
N ILE A 34 11.80 1.61 -2.52
CA ILE A 34 12.37 1.12 -1.25
C ILE A 34 13.05 -0.23 -1.46
N LEU A 35 12.39 -1.18 -2.13
CA LEU A 35 12.98 -2.50 -2.40
C LEU A 35 14.21 -2.41 -3.32
N ARG A 36 14.21 -1.47 -4.27
CA ARG A 36 15.34 -1.26 -5.18
C ARG A 36 16.57 -0.69 -4.45
N VAL A 37 16.37 0.24 -3.52
CA VAL A 37 17.45 0.91 -2.78
C VAL A 37 17.94 0.06 -1.61
N SER A 38 17.04 -0.54 -0.84
CA SER A 38 17.37 -1.30 0.36
C SER A 38 17.67 -2.78 0.10
N GLY A 39 17.55 -3.24 -1.15
CA GLY A 39 17.69 -4.65 -1.50
C GLY A 39 16.40 -5.46 -1.40
N TYR A 40 16.40 -6.61 -2.08
CA TYR A 40 15.23 -7.50 -2.22
C TYR A 40 15.15 -8.61 -1.15
N ASP A 41 16.08 -8.62 -0.20
CA ASP A 41 16.03 -9.43 1.01
C ASP A 41 14.82 -9.04 1.88
N PHE A 42 14.22 -10.03 2.55
CA PHE A 42 13.07 -9.85 3.45
C PHE A 42 11.95 -8.96 2.88
N PHE A 43 11.71 -9.01 1.56
CA PHE A 43 10.78 -8.11 0.86
C PHE A 43 9.35 -8.11 1.42
N ILE A 44 8.88 -9.26 1.94
CA ILE A 44 7.57 -9.34 2.63
C ILE A 44 7.56 -8.49 3.89
N ILE A 45 8.60 -8.58 4.72
CA ILE A 45 8.71 -7.83 5.98
C ILE A 45 8.86 -6.33 5.68
N LYS A 46 9.68 -5.96 4.68
CA LYS A 46 9.81 -4.57 4.21
C LYS A 46 8.47 -4.02 3.72
N GLY A 47 7.71 -4.83 2.97
CA GLY A 47 6.37 -4.50 2.52
C GLY A 47 5.36 -4.32 3.65
N ALA A 48 5.32 -5.26 4.59
CA ALA A 48 4.47 -5.21 5.78
C ALA A 48 4.76 -3.94 6.59
N GLY A 49 6.04 -3.70 6.90
CA GLY A 49 6.47 -2.52 7.66
C GLY A 49 6.11 -1.21 6.97
N PHE A 50 6.31 -1.11 5.65
CA PHE A 50 5.88 0.05 4.88
C PHE A 50 4.36 0.23 4.94
N GLY A 51 3.59 -0.85 4.78
CA GLY A 51 2.12 -0.83 4.93
C GLY A 51 1.69 -0.30 6.31
N THR A 52 2.28 -0.80 7.38
CA THR A 52 2.01 -0.35 8.75
C THR A 52 2.36 1.13 8.95
N VAL A 53 3.50 1.60 8.44
CA VAL A 53 3.88 3.03 8.52
C VAL A 53 2.88 3.89 7.74
N MET A 54 2.50 3.47 6.54
CA MET A 54 1.52 4.20 5.73
C MET A 54 0.14 4.23 6.38
N TRP A 55 -0.25 3.20 7.13
CA TRP A 55 -1.45 3.25 7.95
C TRP A 55 -1.39 4.37 9.01
N ILE A 56 -0.27 4.52 9.73
CA ILE A 56 -0.08 5.63 10.68
C ILE A 56 -0.25 6.98 9.97
N VAL A 57 0.39 7.13 8.81
CA VAL A 57 0.28 8.35 7.99
C VAL A 57 -1.17 8.61 7.60
N HIS A 58 -1.87 7.58 7.13
CA HIS A 58 -3.25 7.67 6.66
C HIS A 58 -4.26 7.97 7.78
N VAL A 59 -4.04 7.42 8.97
CA VAL A 59 -5.00 7.51 10.09
C VAL A 59 -4.74 8.71 10.98
N ILE A 60 -3.47 9.03 11.21
CA ILE A 60 -3.08 10.05 12.18
C ILE A 60 -2.64 11.32 11.47
N ILE A 61 -1.76 11.23 10.47
CA ILE A 61 -1.12 12.42 9.90
C ILE A 61 -2.04 13.13 8.91
N ILE A 62 -2.46 12.45 7.83
CA ILE A 62 -3.25 13.06 6.74
C ILE A 62 -4.56 13.68 7.26
N PRO A 63 -5.37 13.01 8.09
CA PRO A 63 -6.63 13.59 8.56
C PRO A 63 -6.42 14.84 9.40
N ASN A 64 -5.37 14.87 10.24
CA ASN A 64 -5.03 16.02 11.07
C ASN A 64 -4.42 17.18 10.27
N LEU A 65 -3.83 16.93 9.11
CA LEU A 65 -3.37 17.97 8.18
C LEU A 65 -4.53 18.57 7.37
N VAL A 66 -5.44 17.72 6.87
CA VAL A 66 -6.52 18.15 5.96
C VAL A 66 -7.69 18.79 6.73
N ALA A 67 -8.02 18.24 7.89
CA ALA A 67 -9.10 18.73 8.73
C ALA A 67 -8.74 18.47 10.20
N PRO A 68 -7.95 19.34 10.85
CA PRO A 68 -7.47 19.15 12.21
C PRO A 68 -8.63 18.83 13.17
N ARG A 69 -8.52 17.73 13.92
CA ARG A 69 -9.55 17.33 14.90
C ARG A 69 -8.88 16.95 16.21
N PRO A 70 -9.44 17.33 17.37
CA PRO A 70 -8.88 16.95 18.66
C PRO A 70 -9.04 15.44 18.96
N TYR A 71 -9.90 14.73 18.23
CA TYR A 71 -10.21 13.31 18.48
C TYR A 71 -10.21 12.47 17.20
N ILE A 72 -9.76 11.22 17.34
CA ILE A 72 -9.84 10.20 16.29
C ILE A 72 -11.22 9.55 16.36
N PHE A 73 -12.08 9.85 15.38
CA PHE A 73 -13.42 9.27 15.27
C PHE A 73 -13.38 7.94 14.51
N ARG A 74 -12.88 6.90 15.17
CA ARG A 74 -12.80 5.54 14.61
C ARG A 74 -12.96 4.52 15.74
N THR A 75 -13.70 3.44 15.49
CA THR A 75 -13.84 2.38 16.49
C THR A 75 -12.57 1.54 16.58
N PHE A 76 -12.35 0.87 17.72
CA PHE A 76 -11.20 -0.01 17.90
C PHE A 76 -11.15 -1.13 16.84
N ASN A 77 -12.30 -1.73 16.53
CA ASN A 77 -12.40 -2.78 15.51
C ASN A 77 -12.05 -2.27 14.12
N GLU A 78 -12.52 -1.07 13.75
CA GLU A 78 -12.15 -0.41 12.50
C GLU A 78 -10.65 -0.13 12.41
N ALA A 79 -10.03 0.30 13.52
CA ALA A 79 -8.59 0.56 13.56
C ALA A 79 -7.77 -0.72 13.34
N ILE A 80 -8.16 -1.84 13.95
CA ILE A 80 -7.51 -3.15 13.76
C ILE A 80 -7.66 -3.62 12.32
N VAL A 81 -8.88 -3.63 11.79
CA VAL A 81 -9.13 -4.10 10.41
C VAL A 81 -8.34 -3.26 9.40
N ASP A 82 -8.26 -1.95 9.62
CA ASP A 82 -7.53 -1.06 8.73
C ASP A 82 -6.00 -1.29 8.81
N LEU A 83 -5.47 -1.50 10.02
CA LEU A 83 -4.05 -1.84 10.22
C LEU A 83 -3.68 -3.16 9.53
N VAL A 84 -4.50 -4.19 9.71
CA VAL A 84 -4.31 -5.51 9.07
C VAL A 84 -4.37 -5.35 7.55
N SER A 85 -5.36 -4.62 7.03
CA SER A 85 -5.53 -4.39 5.59
C SER A 85 -4.30 -3.71 4.97
N HIS A 86 -3.76 -2.67 5.61
CA HIS A 86 -2.57 -1.97 5.13
C HIS A 86 -1.32 -2.84 5.17
N THR A 87 -1.15 -3.63 6.24
CA THR A 87 0.00 -4.53 6.42
C THR A 87 -0.03 -5.66 5.38
N VAL A 88 -1.21 -6.24 5.13
CA VAL A 88 -1.43 -7.26 4.11
C VAL A 88 -1.22 -6.67 2.71
N TRP A 89 -1.77 -5.49 2.44
CA TRP A 89 -1.59 -4.80 1.16
C TRP A 89 -0.11 -4.54 0.84
N GLY A 90 0.67 -4.04 1.81
CA GLY A 90 2.11 -3.80 1.62
C GLY A 90 2.91 -5.08 1.37
N SER A 91 2.54 -6.17 2.07
CA SER A 91 3.13 -7.51 1.90
C SER A 91 2.86 -8.07 0.49
N ILE A 92 1.59 -8.04 0.07
CA ILE A 92 1.16 -8.55 -1.25
C ILE A 92 1.78 -7.72 -2.37
N THR A 93 1.80 -6.40 -2.23
CA THR A 93 2.38 -5.50 -3.24
C THR A 93 3.87 -5.79 -3.42
N SER A 94 4.61 -5.96 -2.32
CA SER A 94 6.03 -6.30 -2.37
C SER A 94 6.28 -7.67 -3.00
N TRP A 95 5.45 -8.67 -2.66
CA TRP A 95 5.50 -9.99 -3.31
C TRP A 95 5.27 -9.89 -4.82
N PHE A 96 4.23 -9.18 -5.23
CA PHE A 96 3.90 -8.99 -6.64
C PHE A 96 5.04 -8.32 -7.41
N ILE A 97 5.66 -7.28 -6.83
CA ILE A 97 6.83 -6.60 -7.42
C ILE A 97 7.97 -7.59 -7.66
N ILE A 98 8.35 -8.37 -6.64
CA ILE A 98 9.46 -9.33 -6.75
C ILE A 98 9.19 -10.43 -7.78
N VAL A 99 7.98 -10.98 -7.79
CA VAL A 99 7.60 -12.02 -8.77
C VAL A 99 7.73 -11.48 -10.19
N ASN A 100 7.27 -10.25 -10.44
CA ASN A 100 7.38 -9.64 -11.77
C ASN A 100 8.83 -9.30 -12.14
N LEU A 101 9.64 -8.80 -11.21
CA LEU A 101 11.06 -8.53 -11.45
C LEU A 101 11.84 -9.81 -11.81
N ARG A 102 11.59 -10.91 -11.09
CA ARG A 102 12.22 -12.22 -11.38
C ARG A 102 11.82 -12.74 -12.76
N LYS A 103 10.54 -12.63 -13.15
CA LYS A 103 10.06 -13.02 -14.48
C LYS A 103 10.78 -12.24 -15.59
N THR A 104 10.92 -10.93 -15.44
CA THR A 104 11.60 -10.07 -16.42
C THR A 104 13.08 -10.41 -16.55
N SER A 105 13.77 -10.61 -15.42
CA SER A 105 15.18 -11.01 -15.40
C SER A 105 15.42 -12.37 -16.10
N ASN A 106 14.57 -13.36 -15.85
CA ASN A 106 14.66 -14.67 -16.48
C ASN A 106 14.45 -14.60 -18.00
N LYS A 107 13.46 -13.83 -18.47
CA LYS A 107 13.22 -13.62 -19.90
C LYS A 107 14.41 -12.95 -20.59
N ALA A 108 15.03 -11.96 -19.94
CA ALA A 108 16.23 -11.29 -20.48
C ALA A 108 17.41 -12.26 -20.62
N LYS A 109 17.66 -13.11 -19.61
CA LYS A 109 18.71 -14.14 -19.68
C LYS A 109 18.49 -15.13 -20.82
N ILE A 110 17.27 -15.60 -21.04
CA ILE A 110 16.93 -16.54 -22.13
C ILE A 110 17.20 -15.88 -23.49
N LYS A 111 16.77 -14.64 -23.69
CA LYS A 111 16.96 -13.91 -24.96
C LYS A 111 18.44 -13.70 -25.31
N LEU A 112 19.28 -13.43 -24.32
CA LEU A 112 20.73 -13.31 -24.52
C LEU A 112 21.36 -14.65 -24.94
N LYS A 113 20.96 -15.76 -24.30
CA LYS A 113 21.45 -17.12 -24.64
C LYS A 113 21.07 -17.55 -26.06
N CYS A 114 19.92 -17.12 -26.58
CA CYS A 114 19.50 -17.41 -27.95
C CYS A 114 20.22 -16.58 -29.03
N ARG A 115 20.83 -15.43 -28.67
CA ARG A 115 21.58 -14.58 -29.61
C ARG A 115 23.06 -14.94 -29.73
N SER A 116 23.59 -15.75 -28.80
CA SER A 116 24.99 -16.17 -28.77
C SER A 116 25.22 -17.54 -29.42
N LYS A 117 24.26 -18.04 -30.19
CA LYS A 117 24.32 -19.28 -30.97
C LYS A 117 24.00 -18.92 -32.42
#